data_AF-A0AAW2GJ71-F1
#
_entry.id   AF-A0AAW2GJ71-F1
#
_cell.length_a   1.000
_cell.length_b   1.000
_cell.length_c   1.000
_cell.angle_alpha   90.00
_cell.angle_beta   90.00
_cell.angle_gamma   90.00
#
_symmetry.space_group_name_H-M   'P 1'
#
loop_
_entity.id
_entity.type
_entity.pdbx_description
1 polymer ?
#
loop_
_entity_poly.entity_id
_entity_poly.type
_entity_poly.pdbx_seq_one_letter_code
_entity_poly.pdbx_strand_id
1 'polypeptide(L)'
;MFIAPMKWLLLQDRKTIGNTNATVTYNNSILNIFEDLSIYPDSDVILAQRFDGDFLNLTSVYRPSPQRKVIWENRGNWTTENGLRMSTFVMSSTRRRNLQQTALKSCLVVTNPDTLNHLTDFMYQTIDPIAKANYVWVHHLVNRMNATVTFDIENTFGRNKNGSWDGMIGKLQRREIDIGSGAYMLTERVSIVEYIQLYTNTNLCFIFRRPLLSTVKNIFAMPFQRNVWIATATFLVLVFCLLYLSMKWEYYRSTSNKSAVYKINSEPTIVDDLLVLLGAFAQQGYSYEPYRIPSRIVTLMLLVASLSLYAAYTANIVALVQSTTDSIKTLSDLLHSPLTLGAQNYVFNRYYLEAQQGPVRKAIVDKITSKSNWISLEEGIHRLKSEPFAFHGTRNVIYNLMQHTYREEEKCGITEISFVNSVDPLLVIPKRSPYLEIIKNGALKLREYGLMYRTYYRLYARKPACSGQTNFITIGFTECYFALLAMGYGTLISVFVFVLELLWYKKQSMKMKERPIPVAEESDLSIVKYID
;
A
#
# COMPACT_ATOMS: atom_id res chain seq x y z
N MET A 1 -8.29 -20.17 44.35
CA MET A 1 -8.82 -20.80 43.12
C MET A 1 -7.61 -21.29 42.33
N PHE A 2 -7.58 -22.57 41.95
CA PHE A 2 -6.50 -23.14 41.16
C PHE A 2 -6.61 -22.61 39.73
N ILE A 3 -5.72 -21.71 39.33
CA ILE A 3 -5.77 -21.03 38.02
C ILE A 3 -4.39 -21.15 37.36
N ALA A 4 -4.36 -21.37 36.04
CA ALA A 4 -3.14 -21.33 35.25
C ALA A 4 -2.47 -19.93 35.31
N PRO A 5 -1.13 -19.84 35.21
CA PRO A 5 -0.17 -20.89 34.87
C PRO A 5 0.39 -21.66 36.09
N MET A 6 -0.16 -21.45 37.29
CA MET A 6 0.38 -22.05 38.51
C MET A 6 0.12 -23.56 38.56
N LYS A 7 1.15 -24.30 38.95
CA LYS A 7 1.08 -25.76 39.17
C LYS A 7 1.00 -26.02 40.66
N TRP A 8 0.10 -26.91 41.05
CA TRP A 8 -0.22 -27.17 42.45
C TRP A 8 0.04 -28.64 42.77
N LEU A 9 0.86 -28.88 43.78
CA LEU A 9 1.07 -30.20 44.36
C LEU A 9 0.48 -30.18 45.77
N LEU A 10 -0.55 -31.00 45.98
CA LEU A 10 -1.22 -31.15 47.26
C LEU A 10 -0.78 -32.48 47.87
N LEU A 11 -0.23 -32.44 49.07
CA LEU A 11 0.23 -33.62 49.79
C LEU A 11 -0.83 -34.03 50.81
N GLN A 12 -1.23 -35.30 50.78
CA GLN A 12 -2.15 -35.87 51.75
C GLN A 12 -1.56 -37.15 52.34
N ASP A 13 -1.39 -37.16 53.66
CA ASP A 13 -1.15 -38.41 54.39
C ASP A 13 -2.51 -39.03 54.74
N ARG A 14 -2.73 -40.28 54.30
CA ARG A 14 -3.98 -41.01 54.55
C ARG A 14 -3.98 -41.72 55.91
N LYS A 15 -2.87 -41.70 56.66
CA LYS A 15 -2.82 -42.25 58.02
C LYS A 15 -3.48 -41.29 59.02
N THR A 16 -4.76 -41.53 59.34
CA THR A 16 -5.36 -41.04 60.59
C THR A 16 -5.18 -42.10 61.67
N ILE A 17 -4.34 -41.82 62.67
CA ILE A 17 -4.19 -42.70 63.85
C ILE A 17 -5.48 -42.58 64.67
N GLY A 18 -6.43 -43.49 64.44
CA GLY A 18 -7.56 -43.71 65.33
C GLY A 18 -7.07 -44.46 66.56
N ASN A 19 -7.29 -43.89 67.74
CA ASN A 19 -6.86 -44.46 69.01
C ASN A 19 -7.42 -45.89 69.18
N THR A 20 -6.53 -46.83 69.48
CA THR A 20 -6.77 -48.19 69.99
C THR A 20 -7.67 -49.10 69.13
N ASN A 21 -7.02 -50.08 68.47
CA ASN A 21 -7.55 -51.28 67.81
C ASN A 21 -8.37 -51.16 66.51
N ALA A 22 -8.42 -50.00 65.84
CA ALA A 22 -9.36 -49.81 64.74
C ALA A 22 -8.75 -49.84 63.32
N THR A 23 -9.49 -50.49 62.44
CA THR A 23 -9.43 -50.45 60.97
C THR A 23 -8.96 -49.10 60.41
N VAL A 24 -8.01 -49.15 59.46
CA VAL A 24 -7.56 -47.99 58.69
C VAL A 24 -8.75 -47.41 57.93
N THR A 25 -9.32 -46.33 58.43
CA THR A 25 -10.41 -45.60 57.79
C THR A 25 -9.81 -44.62 56.80
N TYR A 26 -9.97 -44.89 55.50
CA TYR A 26 -9.47 -44.01 54.45
C TYR A 26 -10.30 -42.72 54.41
N ASN A 27 -9.71 -41.60 54.84
CA ASN A 27 -10.38 -40.31 54.81
C ASN A 27 -10.53 -39.79 53.36
N ASN A 28 -11.70 -40.01 52.78
CA ASN A 28 -12.08 -39.55 51.43
C ASN A 28 -12.68 -38.14 51.40
N SER A 29 -12.73 -37.42 52.53
CA SER A 29 -13.35 -36.08 52.62
C SER A 29 -12.79 -35.08 51.60
N ILE A 30 -11.50 -35.22 51.22
CA ILE A 30 -10.86 -34.33 50.25
C ILE A 30 -11.47 -34.45 48.84
N LEU A 31 -12.06 -35.60 48.48
CA LEU A 31 -12.70 -35.80 47.17
C LEU A 31 -13.91 -34.88 47.02
N ASN A 32 -14.69 -34.71 48.10
CA ASN A 32 -15.87 -33.85 48.13
C ASN A 32 -15.48 -32.37 48.02
N ILE A 33 -14.32 -31.97 48.57
CA ILE A 33 -13.83 -30.58 48.47
C ILE A 33 -13.61 -30.17 47.01
N PHE A 34 -13.15 -31.09 46.16
CA PHE A 34 -12.87 -30.78 44.75
C PHE A 34 -14.12 -30.72 43.87
N GLU A 35 -15.26 -31.25 44.31
CA GLU A 35 -16.51 -31.23 43.52
C GLU A 35 -17.01 -29.80 43.26
N ASP A 36 -16.88 -28.93 44.28
CA ASP A 36 -17.35 -27.54 44.22
C ASP A 36 -16.30 -26.58 43.66
N LEU A 37 -15.06 -27.04 43.46
CA LEU A 37 -13.96 -26.19 43.01
C LEU A 37 -13.94 -26.01 41.48
N SER A 38 -13.62 -24.78 41.07
CA SER A 38 -13.41 -24.41 39.66
C SER A 38 -12.00 -24.80 39.20
N ILE A 39 -11.77 -26.09 38.93
CA ILE A 39 -10.49 -26.62 38.44
C ILE A 39 -10.64 -27.04 36.99
N TYR A 40 -10.37 -26.15 36.04
CA TYR A 40 -10.65 -26.38 34.62
C TYR A 40 -9.47 -27.04 33.88
N PRO A 41 -9.60 -27.38 32.58
CA PRO A 41 -8.58 -28.16 31.86
C PRO A 41 -7.17 -27.55 31.84
N ASP A 42 -7.04 -26.23 31.96
CA ASP A 42 -5.76 -25.51 32.06
C ASP A 42 -5.05 -25.67 33.42
N SER A 43 -5.79 -26.05 34.46
CA SER A 43 -5.32 -26.06 35.84
C SER A 43 -4.56 -27.35 36.14
N ASP A 44 -3.26 -27.25 36.43
CA ASP A 44 -2.42 -28.40 36.81
C ASP A 44 -2.44 -28.57 38.34
N VAL A 45 -3.45 -29.29 38.84
CA VAL A 45 -3.55 -29.70 40.25
C VAL A 45 -3.26 -31.20 40.35
N ILE A 46 -2.26 -31.56 41.14
CA ILE A 46 -1.84 -32.93 41.43
C ILE A 46 -1.99 -33.17 42.92
N LEU A 47 -2.76 -34.19 43.28
CA LEU A 47 -2.90 -34.72 44.63
C LEU A 47 -1.99 -35.94 44.78
N ALA A 48 -1.00 -35.82 45.65
CA ALA A 48 -0.12 -36.91 46.06
C ALA A 48 -0.63 -37.51 47.37
N GLN A 49 -1.10 -38.75 47.31
CA GLN A 49 -1.64 -39.48 48.46
C GLN A 49 -0.66 -40.54 48.91
N ARG A 50 -0.27 -40.49 50.18
CA ARG A 50 0.59 -41.50 50.80
C ARG A 50 -0.26 -42.69 51.24
N PHE A 51 0.00 -43.88 50.70
CA PHE A 51 -0.76 -45.09 51.06
C PHE A 51 -0.08 -45.85 52.18
N ASP A 52 1.18 -46.24 51.98
CA ASP A 52 1.98 -46.89 53.02
C ASP A 52 3.49 -46.70 52.76
N GLY A 53 4.26 -46.63 53.84
CA GLY A 53 5.71 -46.41 53.80
C GLY A 53 6.11 -45.27 52.87
N ASP A 54 6.91 -45.57 51.86
CA ASP A 54 7.48 -44.60 50.93
C ASP A 54 6.69 -44.44 49.62
N PHE A 55 5.50 -45.03 49.53
CA PHE A 55 4.70 -45.00 48.31
C PHE A 55 3.70 -43.83 48.28
N LEU A 56 3.88 -42.93 47.31
CA LEU A 56 2.97 -41.83 46.98
C LEU A 56 2.29 -42.09 45.63
N ASN A 57 0.96 -42.11 45.63
CA ASN A 57 0.17 -42.16 44.40
C ASN A 57 -0.14 -40.74 43.93
N LEU A 58 0.07 -40.45 42.65
CA LEU A 58 -0.14 -39.14 42.07
C LEU A 58 -1.39 -39.15 41.20
N THR A 59 -2.40 -38.38 41.60
CA THR A 59 -3.64 -38.21 40.84
C THR A 59 -3.80 -36.74 40.47
N SER A 60 -4.34 -36.46 39.30
CA SER A 60 -4.67 -35.10 38.89
C SER A 60 -6.18 -34.94 38.80
N VAL A 61 -6.66 -33.78 39.21
CA VAL A 61 -8.09 -33.46 39.29
C VAL A 61 -8.40 -32.30 38.37
N TYR A 62 -9.49 -32.40 37.62
CA TYR A 62 -10.03 -31.29 36.82
C TYR A 62 -11.49 -31.55 36.46
N ARG A 63 -12.20 -30.52 36.01
CA ARG A 63 -13.54 -30.59 35.42
C ARG A 63 -13.48 -30.03 34.00
N PRO A 64 -14.12 -30.67 33.00
CA PRO A 64 -14.15 -30.13 31.64
C PRO A 64 -14.82 -28.76 31.55
N SER A 65 -15.84 -28.52 32.38
CA SER A 65 -16.63 -27.29 32.39
C SER A 65 -17.45 -27.15 33.67
N PRO A 66 -18.05 -25.98 33.94
CA PRO A 66 -18.91 -25.77 35.10
C PRO A 66 -20.12 -26.70 35.16
N GLN A 67 -20.56 -27.24 34.02
CA GLN A 67 -21.73 -28.12 33.93
C GLN A 67 -21.39 -29.61 34.06
N ARG A 68 -20.10 -29.96 34.07
CA ARG A 68 -19.63 -31.35 34.08
C ARG A 68 -19.03 -31.72 35.43
N LYS A 69 -19.05 -33.03 35.72
CA LYS A 69 -18.48 -33.63 36.93
C LYS A 69 -16.94 -33.60 36.87
N VAL A 70 -16.34 -33.68 38.05
CA VAL A 70 -14.90 -33.78 38.22
C VAL A 70 -14.38 -35.11 37.68
N ILE A 71 -13.21 -35.06 37.06
CA ILE A 71 -12.48 -36.18 36.47
C ILE A 71 -11.15 -36.33 37.22
N TRP A 72 -10.84 -37.57 37.56
CA TRP A 72 -9.58 -37.97 38.21
C TRP A 72 -8.70 -38.71 37.21
N GLU A 73 -7.51 -38.18 36.96
CA GLU A 73 -6.50 -38.78 36.08
C GLU A 73 -5.37 -39.39 36.92
N ASN A 74 -5.03 -40.67 36.68
CA ASN A 74 -3.83 -41.25 37.26
C ASN A 74 -2.58 -40.66 36.58
N ARG A 75 -1.71 -39.99 37.35
CA ARG A 75 -0.46 -39.39 36.85
C ARG A 75 0.75 -40.26 37.08
N GLY A 76 0.66 -41.29 37.92
CA GLY A 76 1.74 -42.21 38.21
C GLY A 76 1.98 -42.34 39.72
N ASN A 77 3.18 -42.77 40.09
CA ASN A 77 3.56 -42.96 41.48
C ASN A 77 4.98 -42.46 41.73
N TRP A 78 5.30 -42.30 43.01
CA TRP A 78 6.63 -41.92 43.48
C TRP A 78 7.04 -42.84 44.62
N THR A 79 8.30 -43.28 44.61
CA THR A 79 8.94 -44.01 45.71
C THR A 79 10.36 -43.50 45.94
N THR A 80 10.90 -43.69 47.15
CA THR A 80 12.27 -43.26 47.49
C THR A 80 13.33 -43.92 46.61
N GLU A 81 13.18 -45.21 46.30
CA GLU A 81 14.15 -45.97 45.49
C GLU A 81 14.09 -45.64 43.99
N ASN A 82 12.89 -45.52 43.44
CA ASN A 82 12.69 -45.43 41.98
C ASN A 82 12.36 -44.01 41.50
N GLY A 83 12.20 -43.05 42.43
CA GLY A 83 11.80 -41.69 42.13
C GLY A 83 10.40 -41.59 41.51
N LEU A 84 10.21 -40.55 40.70
CA LEU A 84 8.94 -40.26 40.03
C LEU A 84 8.75 -41.12 38.79
N ARG A 85 7.72 -41.98 38.78
CA ARG A 85 7.31 -42.75 37.61
C ARG A 85 5.98 -42.22 37.09
N MET A 86 6.03 -41.49 35.99
CA MET A 86 4.85 -40.91 35.36
C MET A 86 4.14 -41.92 34.46
N SER A 87 2.81 -41.94 34.51
CA SER A 87 1.97 -42.75 33.60
C SER A 87 2.03 -42.25 32.15
N THR A 88 2.17 -40.94 31.97
CA THR A 88 2.29 -40.30 30.65
C THR A 88 2.94 -38.92 30.75
N PHE A 89 3.75 -38.60 29.74
CA PHE A 89 4.40 -37.30 29.54
C PHE A 89 3.64 -36.37 28.59
N VAL A 90 2.50 -36.81 28.04
CA VAL A 90 1.65 -35.97 27.17
C VAL A 90 1.15 -34.76 27.96
N MET A 91 1.08 -33.58 27.34
CA MET A 91 0.64 -32.34 27.99
C MET A 91 -0.87 -32.30 28.30
N SER A 92 -1.28 -31.53 29.32
CA SER A 92 -2.68 -31.44 29.79
C SER A 92 -3.65 -30.99 28.68
N SER A 93 -3.26 -30.03 27.85
CA SER A 93 -4.06 -29.53 26.72
C SER A 93 -4.37 -30.60 25.66
N THR A 94 -3.54 -31.64 25.55
CA THR A 94 -3.81 -32.78 24.65
C THR A 94 -4.67 -33.83 25.32
N ARG A 95 -4.37 -34.17 26.59
CA ARG A 95 -5.10 -35.22 27.33
C ARG A 95 -6.54 -34.79 27.64
N ARG A 96 -6.71 -33.54 28.06
CA ARG A 96 -7.99 -32.96 28.53
C ARG A 96 -8.77 -32.27 27.40
N ARG A 97 -8.48 -32.62 26.14
CA ARG A 97 -9.11 -32.05 24.95
C ARG A 97 -10.61 -32.35 24.87
N ASN A 98 -11.05 -33.48 25.42
CA ASN A 98 -12.44 -33.91 25.37
C ASN A 98 -13.28 -33.17 26.42
N LEU A 99 -14.14 -32.27 25.96
CA LEU A 99 -15.00 -31.45 26.81
C LEU A 99 -16.38 -32.08 27.09
N GLN A 100 -16.59 -33.35 26.73
CA GLN A 100 -17.81 -34.10 27.03
C GLN A 100 -19.12 -33.37 26.65
N GLN A 101 -19.21 -32.89 25.41
CA GLN A 101 -20.37 -32.17 24.89
C GLN A 101 -20.74 -30.94 25.74
N THR A 102 -19.73 -30.23 26.27
CA THR A 102 -19.94 -28.94 26.96
C THR A 102 -20.46 -27.91 25.96
N ALA A 103 -21.49 -27.16 26.36
CA ALA A 103 -22.02 -26.06 25.58
C ALA A 103 -21.12 -24.82 25.70
N LEU A 104 -20.40 -24.52 24.63
CA LEU A 104 -19.63 -23.30 24.47
C LEU A 104 -20.47 -22.23 23.77
N LYS A 105 -20.20 -20.97 24.10
CA LYS A 105 -20.82 -19.81 23.47
C LYS A 105 -19.82 -19.09 22.59
N SER A 106 -20.20 -18.85 21.35
CA SER A 106 -19.42 -18.07 20.39
C SER A 106 -20.22 -16.85 19.96
N CYS A 107 -19.56 -15.84 19.39
CA CYS A 107 -20.24 -14.69 18.81
C CYS A 107 -19.73 -14.42 17.41
N LEU A 108 -20.66 -14.17 16.48
CA LEU A 108 -20.38 -13.69 15.13
C LEU A 108 -20.71 -12.20 15.03
N VAL A 109 -19.86 -11.45 14.33
CA VAL A 109 -20.17 -10.07 13.95
C VAL A 109 -20.71 -10.06 12.52
N VAL A 110 -22.00 -9.77 12.39
CA VAL A 110 -22.75 -9.82 11.13
C VAL A 110 -23.34 -8.45 10.85
N THR A 111 -23.14 -7.94 9.64
CA THR A 111 -23.67 -6.64 9.22
C THR A 111 -24.91 -6.78 8.36
N ASN A 112 -25.00 -7.84 7.56
CA ASN A 112 -26.17 -8.16 6.76
C ASN A 112 -26.91 -9.36 7.37
N PRO A 113 -28.20 -9.22 7.77
CA PRO A 113 -28.98 -10.33 8.32
C PRO A 113 -28.99 -11.60 7.45
N ASP A 114 -28.96 -11.44 6.13
CA ASP A 114 -28.99 -12.57 5.18
C ASP A 114 -27.70 -13.41 5.18
N THR A 115 -26.60 -12.85 5.72
CA THR A 115 -25.33 -13.60 5.92
C THR A 115 -25.56 -14.91 6.67
N LEU A 116 -26.54 -14.97 7.59
CA LEU A 116 -26.83 -16.15 8.41
C LEU A 116 -27.32 -17.34 7.59
N ASN A 117 -28.03 -17.08 6.48
CA ASN A 117 -28.50 -18.12 5.56
C ASN A 117 -27.36 -18.67 4.68
N HIS A 118 -26.29 -17.88 4.53
CA HIS A 118 -25.19 -18.11 3.58
C HIS A 118 -23.82 -18.27 4.27
N LEU A 119 -23.79 -18.87 5.48
CA LEU A 119 -22.56 -19.07 6.25
C LEU A 119 -21.64 -20.17 5.70
N THR A 120 -22.19 -21.17 5.01
CA THR A 120 -21.47 -22.39 4.58
C THR A 120 -21.46 -22.66 3.09
N ASP A 121 -22.31 -21.97 2.32
CA ASP A 121 -22.46 -22.17 0.88
C ASP A 121 -21.50 -21.31 0.04
N PHE A 122 -20.79 -20.38 0.69
CA PHE A 122 -19.86 -19.45 0.06
C PHE A 122 -20.52 -18.51 -0.97
N MET A 123 -21.84 -18.30 -0.85
CA MET A 123 -22.56 -17.28 -1.61
C MET A 123 -22.25 -15.89 -1.05
N TYR A 124 -22.37 -14.84 -1.87
CA TYR A 124 -22.10 -13.45 -1.49
C TYR A 124 -20.76 -13.25 -0.76
N GLN A 125 -19.65 -13.67 -1.37
CA GLN A 125 -18.31 -13.69 -0.77
C GLN A 125 -17.80 -12.32 -0.28
N THR A 126 -18.35 -11.24 -0.83
CA THR A 126 -18.01 -9.86 -0.46
C THR A 126 -18.62 -9.42 0.87
N ILE A 127 -19.67 -10.11 1.34
CA ILE A 127 -20.44 -9.73 2.54
C ILE A 127 -19.99 -10.60 3.72
N ASP A 128 -19.61 -9.93 4.82
CA ASP A 128 -19.19 -10.51 6.09
C ASP A 128 -18.20 -11.72 5.97
N PRO A 129 -17.12 -11.62 5.17
CA PRO A 129 -16.21 -12.75 4.94
C PRO A 129 -15.48 -13.21 6.21
N ILE A 130 -15.30 -12.32 7.19
CA ILE A 130 -14.70 -12.64 8.50
C ILE A 130 -15.64 -13.59 9.27
N ALA A 131 -16.94 -13.27 9.31
CA ALA A 131 -17.93 -14.09 10.04
C ALA A 131 -18.07 -15.47 9.40
N LYS A 132 -18.19 -15.54 8.07
CA LYS A 132 -18.28 -16.79 7.30
C LYS A 132 -17.07 -17.70 7.55
N ALA A 133 -15.85 -17.14 7.50
CA ALA A 133 -14.63 -17.91 7.76
C ALA A 133 -14.56 -18.41 9.21
N ASN A 134 -14.81 -17.54 10.18
CA ASN A 134 -14.73 -17.89 11.60
C ASN A 134 -15.81 -18.90 12.00
N TYR A 135 -17.02 -18.83 11.44
CA TYR A 135 -18.08 -19.80 11.67
C TYR A 135 -17.60 -21.23 11.35
N VAL A 136 -17.03 -21.43 10.16
CA VAL A 136 -16.50 -22.73 9.73
C VAL A 136 -15.37 -23.21 10.64
N TRP A 137 -14.45 -22.31 11.02
CA TRP A 137 -13.31 -22.70 11.85
C TRP A 137 -13.69 -23.01 13.30
N VAL A 138 -14.59 -22.23 13.89
CA VAL A 138 -15.09 -22.49 15.25
C VAL A 138 -15.79 -23.84 15.31
N HIS A 139 -16.59 -24.19 14.31
CA HIS A 139 -17.18 -25.53 14.20
C HIS A 139 -16.11 -26.64 14.19
N HIS A 140 -15.05 -26.49 13.41
CA HIS A 140 -13.96 -27.47 13.41
C HIS A 140 -13.23 -27.57 14.76
N LEU A 141 -13.01 -26.44 15.44
CA LEU A 141 -12.38 -26.40 16.77
C LEU A 141 -13.25 -27.10 17.81
N VAL A 142 -14.54 -26.76 17.85
CA VAL A 142 -15.52 -27.30 18.79
C VAL A 142 -15.71 -28.81 18.58
N ASN A 143 -15.81 -29.25 17.33
CA ASN A 143 -15.88 -30.69 16.99
C ASN A 143 -14.62 -31.43 17.46
N ARG A 144 -13.43 -30.84 17.28
CA ARG A 144 -12.16 -31.42 17.75
C ARG A 144 -12.11 -31.56 19.29
N MET A 145 -12.75 -30.65 20.01
CA MET A 145 -12.86 -30.66 21.47
C MET A 145 -14.00 -31.54 21.99
N ASN A 146 -14.78 -32.19 21.11
CA ASN A 146 -16.00 -32.91 21.50
C ASN A 146 -16.93 -32.03 22.36
N ALA A 147 -17.14 -30.78 21.93
CA ALA A 147 -18.02 -29.80 22.56
C ALA A 147 -19.20 -29.45 21.64
N THR A 148 -20.16 -28.69 22.14
CA THR A 148 -21.23 -28.06 21.33
C THR A 148 -21.03 -26.55 21.33
N VAL A 149 -21.56 -25.85 20.32
CA VAL A 149 -21.43 -24.39 20.22
C VAL A 149 -22.76 -23.74 19.83
N THR A 150 -23.05 -22.62 20.48
CA THR A 150 -24.14 -21.70 20.13
C THR A 150 -23.54 -20.36 19.71
N PHE A 151 -24.16 -19.67 18.76
CA PHE A 151 -23.66 -18.41 18.24
C PHE A 151 -24.59 -17.25 18.59
N ASP A 152 -24.07 -16.29 19.32
CA ASP A 152 -24.64 -14.96 19.47
C ASP A 152 -24.31 -14.11 18.24
N ILE A 153 -25.21 -13.20 17.88
CA ILE A 153 -25.05 -12.33 16.72
C ILE A 153 -24.96 -10.89 17.22
N GLU A 154 -23.90 -10.20 16.81
CA GLU A 154 -23.68 -8.78 17.10
C GLU A 154 -23.43 -8.02 15.80
N ASN A 155 -23.74 -6.73 15.77
CA ASN A 155 -23.51 -5.87 14.60
C ASN A 155 -22.15 -5.14 14.64
N THR A 156 -21.42 -5.24 15.76
CA THR A 156 -20.14 -4.57 15.96
C THR A 156 -19.14 -5.45 16.70
N PHE A 157 -17.85 -5.29 16.37
CA PHE A 157 -16.77 -5.94 17.12
C PHE A 157 -16.62 -5.40 18.55
N GLY A 158 -17.06 -4.16 18.80
CA GLY A 158 -17.01 -3.51 20.10
C GLY A 158 -16.20 -2.23 20.09
N ARG A 159 -16.79 -1.16 20.58
CA ARG A 159 -16.20 0.17 20.78
C ARG A 159 -15.97 0.38 22.26
N ASN A 160 -14.89 1.09 22.57
CA ASN A 160 -14.58 1.48 23.93
C ASN A 160 -15.44 2.67 24.34
N LYS A 161 -16.21 2.53 25.42
CA LYS A 161 -16.96 3.59 26.09
C LYS A 161 -16.40 3.74 27.51
N ASN A 162 -15.33 4.52 27.65
CA ASN A 162 -14.67 4.82 28.93
C ASN A 162 -14.31 3.57 29.76
N GLY A 163 -13.74 2.53 29.12
CA GLY A 163 -13.29 1.30 29.77
C GLY A 163 -14.30 0.15 29.74
N SER A 164 -15.56 0.43 29.40
CA SER A 164 -16.57 -0.60 29.10
C SER A 164 -16.68 -0.81 27.60
N TRP A 165 -16.61 -2.06 27.15
CA TRP A 165 -16.73 -2.41 25.74
C TRP A 165 -18.15 -2.90 25.42
N ASP A 166 -18.66 -2.49 24.26
CA ASP A 166 -19.88 -3.06 23.67
C ASP A 166 -19.57 -4.13 22.62
N GLY A 167 -20.61 -4.64 21.96
CA GLY A 167 -20.51 -5.69 20.94
C GLY A 167 -19.81 -6.96 21.43
N MET A 168 -19.13 -7.65 20.50
CA MET A 168 -18.47 -8.92 20.78
C MET A 168 -17.37 -8.83 21.84
N ILE A 169 -16.51 -7.79 21.81
CA ILE A 169 -15.45 -7.60 22.80
C ILE A 169 -16.03 -7.33 24.19
N GLY A 170 -17.15 -6.61 24.29
CA GLY A 170 -17.89 -6.43 25.54
C GLY A 170 -18.38 -7.75 26.14
N LYS A 171 -18.95 -8.63 25.31
CA LYS A 171 -19.37 -9.98 25.74
C LYS A 171 -18.20 -10.84 26.23
N LEU A 172 -17.04 -10.75 25.57
CA LEU A 172 -15.81 -11.41 26.04
C LEU A 172 -15.31 -10.84 27.37
N GLN A 173 -15.36 -9.51 27.55
CA GLN A 173 -14.97 -8.83 28.78
C GLN A 173 -15.84 -9.29 29.97
N ARG A 174 -17.15 -9.41 29.75
CA ARG A 174 -18.12 -9.89 30.76
C ARG A 174 -18.19 -11.41 30.89
N ARG A 175 -17.40 -12.16 30.11
CA ARG A 175 -17.38 -13.64 30.07
C ARG A 175 -18.76 -14.26 29.75
N GLU A 176 -19.55 -13.57 28.93
CA GLU A 176 -20.85 -14.07 28.44
C GLU A 176 -20.66 -15.09 27.31
N ILE A 177 -19.53 -15.01 26.60
CA ILE A 177 -19.14 -15.90 25.50
C ILE A 177 -17.70 -16.41 25.72
N ASP A 178 -17.41 -17.60 25.19
CA ASP A 178 -16.11 -18.29 25.31
C ASP A 178 -15.18 -18.00 24.12
N ILE A 179 -15.74 -17.73 22.94
CA ILE A 179 -15.02 -17.53 21.67
C ILE A 179 -15.63 -16.35 20.90
N GLY A 180 -14.81 -15.46 20.35
CA GLY A 180 -15.25 -14.38 19.47
C GLY A 180 -14.72 -14.52 18.05
N SER A 181 -15.57 -14.21 17.07
CA SER A 181 -15.21 -14.20 15.65
C SER A 181 -14.19 -13.10 15.33
N GLY A 182 -13.02 -13.48 14.79
CA GLY A 182 -12.02 -12.63 14.12
C GLY A 182 -12.01 -11.13 14.45
N ALA A 183 -11.23 -10.68 15.44
CA ALA A 183 -11.04 -9.26 15.73
C ALA A 183 -9.61 -8.81 15.43
N TYR A 184 -9.43 -7.57 14.98
CA TYR A 184 -8.09 -7.00 14.83
C TYR A 184 -7.46 -6.75 16.19
N MET A 185 -6.13 -6.86 16.21
CA MET A 185 -5.32 -6.53 17.36
C MET A 185 -5.28 -5.02 17.58
N LEU A 186 -5.83 -4.57 18.70
CA LEU A 186 -5.73 -3.18 19.17
C LEU A 186 -5.08 -3.19 20.54
N THR A 187 -4.18 -2.23 20.80
CA THR A 187 -3.44 -2.13 22.07
C THR A 187 -4.38 -2.16 23.28
N GLU A 188 -5.53 -1.49 23.19
CA GLU A 188 -6.53 -1.45 24.27
C GLU A 188 -7.16 -2.83 24.55
N ARG A 189 -7.33 -3.66 23.50
CA ARG A 189 -8.00 -4.96 23.59
C ARG A 189 -7.09 -6.08 24.10
N VAL A 190 -5.77 -5.95 23.93
CA VAL A 190 -4.77 -6.95 24.41
C VAL A 190 -4.86 -7.17 25.92
N SER A 191 -5.35 -6.18 26.68
CA SER A 191 -5.57 -6.31 28.12
C SER A 191 -6.78 -7.19 28.48
N ILE A 192 -7.73 -7.38 27.56
CA ILE A 192 -9.07 -7.97 27.78
C ILE A 192 -9.20 -9.35 27.15
N VAL A 193 -8.64 -9.53 25.96
CA VAL A 193 -8.76 -10.76 25.17
C VAL A 193 -7.39 -11.34 24.84
N GLU A 194 -7.37 -12.65 24.65
CA GLU A 194 -6.22 -13.37 24.13
C GLU A 194 -6.43 -13.64 22.63
N TYR A 195 -5.41 -13.37 21.83
CA TYR A 195 -5.45 -13.56 20.38
C TYR A 195 -4.86 -14.92 20.00
N ILE A 196 -5.62 -15.70 19.23
CA ILE A 196 -5.20 -17.00 18.73
C ILE A 196 -4.76 -16.85 17.29
N GLN A 197 -3.64 -17.49 16.91
CA GLN A 197 -3.05 -17.42 15.57
C GLN A 197 -3.88 -18.18 14.52
N LEU A 198 -5.09 -17.70 14.29
CA LEU A 198 -6.04 -18.13 13.28
C LEU A 198 -6.67 -16.86 12.72
N TYR A 199 -6.19 -16.43 11.57
CA TYR A 199 -6.48 -15.11 11.02
C TYR A 199 -7.11 -15.21 9.63
N THR A 200 -7.94 -14.22 9.29
CA THR A 200 -8.44 -14.02 7.93
C THR A 200 -7.65 -12.89 7.28
N ASN A 201 -7.05 -13.13 6.11
CA ASN A 201 -6.28 -12.11 5.38
C ASN A 201 -7.22 -11.10 4.70
N THR A 202 -7.68 -10.15 5.49
CA THR A 202 -8.67 -9.14 5.10
C THR A 202 -7.98 -7.85 4.64
N ASN A 203 -6.82 -7.52 5.21
CA ASN A 203 -5.95 -6.38 4.87
C ASN A 203 -6.68 -5.10 4.41
N LEU A 204 -6.79 -4.14 5.33
CA LEU A 204 -7.29 -2.80 5.03
C LEU A 204 -6.20 -1.95 4.37
N CYS A 205 -6.39 -1.65 3.08
CA CYS A 205 -5.42 -0.91 2.28
C CYS A 205 -6.09 0.14 1.39
N PHE A 206 -5.29 1.11 0.97
CA PHE A 206 -5.61 1.94 -0.18
C PHE A 206 -5.23 1.17 -1.43
N ILE A 207 -6.18 1.06 -2.36
CA ILE A 207 -5.96 0.52 -3.70
C ILE A 207 -6.11 1.69 -4.67
N PHE A 208 -5.22 1.76 -5.65
CA PHE A 208 -5.26 2.75 -6.72
C PHE A 208 -4.58 2.20 -7.98
N ARG A 209 -4.88 2.82 -9.13
CA ARG A 209 -4.13 2.56 -10.37
C ARG A 209 -2.95 3.51 -10.43
N ARG A 210 -1.77 3.00 -10.82
CA ARG A 210 -0.58 3.85 -10.99
C ARG A 210 -0.90 4.98 -11.98
N PRO A 211 -0.64 6.24 -11.61
CA PRO A 211 -0.78 7.34 -12.55
C PRO A 211 0.26 7.21 -13.68
N LEU A 212 -0.03 7.84 -14.81
CA LEU A 212 0.92 7.97 -15.90
C LEU A 212 2.11 8.82 -15.46
N LEU A 213 3.29 8.53 -15.99
CA LEU A 213 4.50 9.29 -15.65
C LEU A 213 4.38 10.78 -16.04
N SER A 214 3.70 11.04 -17.16
CA SER A 214 3.37 12.38 -17.67
C SER A 214 2.54 13.23 -16.72
N THR A 215 1.73 12.62 -15.84
CA THR A 215 0.90 13.34 -14.87
C THR A 215 1.72 13.90 -13.71
N VAL A 216 2.84 13.26 -13.37
CA VAL A 216 3.62 13.58 -12.15
C VAL A 216 4.91 14.31 -12.46
N LYS A 217 5.45 14.15 -13.67
CA LYS A 217 6.75 14.70 -14.07
C LYS A 217 6.72 15.23 -15.50
N ASN A 218 7.59 16.19 -15.78
CA ASN A 218 7.80 16.69 -17.14
C ASN A 218 8.53 15.64 -18.00
N ILE A 219 7.76 14.84 -18.73
CA ILE A 219 8.26 13.79 -19.62
C ILE A 219 9.13 14.28 -20.76
N PHE A 220 9.04 15.56 -21.16
CA PHE A 220 9.84 16.11 -22.26
C PHE A 220 11.29 16.41 -21.86
N ALA A 221 11.57 16.56 -20.56
CA ALA A 221 12.92 16.76 -20.04
C ALA A 221 13.63 15.46 -19.63
N MET A 222 12.88 14.36 -19.48
CA MET A 222 13.37 13.06 -19.03
C MET A 222 14.03 12.14 -20.08
N PRO A 223 13.94 12.35 -21.41
CA PRO A 223 14.58 11.44 -22.38
C PRO A 223 16.10 11.41 -22.27
N PHE A 224 16.69 12.49 -21.75
CA PHE A 224 18.12 12.62 -21.52
C PHE A 224 18.41 12.96 -20.06
N GLN A 225 19.46 12.36 -19.51
CA GLN A 225 19.96 12.74 -18.20
C GLN A 225 20.56 14.15 -18.25
N ARG A 226 20.65 14.81 -17.09
CA ARG A 226 21.21 16.16 -16.97
C ARG A 226 22.59 16.29 -17.61
N ASN A 227 23.44 15.28 -17.48
CA ASN A 227 24.79 15.28 -18.07
C ASN A 227 24.74 15.27 -19.61
N VAL A 228 23.79 14.56 -20.19
CA VAL A 228 23.59 14.53 -21.65
C VAL A 228 23.08 15.87 -22.14
N TRP A 229 22.13 16.50 -21.44
CA TRP A 229 21.70 17.87 -21.75
C TRP A 229 22.85 18.89 -21.73
N ILE A 230 23.71 18.81 -20.71
CA ILE A 230 24.90 19.66 -20.63
C ILE A 230 25.86 19.38 -21.79
N ALA A 231 26.11 18.10 -22.10
CA ALA A 231 26.97 17.71 -23.22
C ALA A 231 26.41 18.19 -24.57
N THR A 232 25.09 18.10 -24.80
CA THR A 232 24.42 18.61 -25.99
C THR A 232 24.55 20.14 -26.06
N ALA A 233 24.36 20.87 -24.97
CA ALA A 233 24.54 22.32 -24.95
C ALA A 233 26.00 22.72 -25.28
N THR A 234 26.98 22.04 -24.68
CA THR A 234 28.41 22.25 -24.99
C THR A 234 28.72 21.93 -26.45
N PHE A 235 28.17 20.84 -26.98
CA PHE A 235 28.32 20.46 -28.38
C PHE A 235 27.73 21.52 -29.33
N LEU A 236 26.52 22.03 -29.05
CA LEU A 236 25.90 23.09 -29.85
C LEU A 236 26.72 24.38 -29.85
N VAL A 237 27.27 24.79 -28.71
CA VAL A 237 28.17 25.95 -28.63
C VAL A 237 29.45 25.72 -29.42
N LEU A 238 30.05 24.52 -29.33
CA LEU A 238 31.24 24.19 -30.10
C LEU A 238 30.97 24.25 -31.62
N VAL A 239 29.87 23.64 -32.07
CA VAL A 239 29.48 23.65 -33.49
C VAL A 239 29.12 25.06 -33.96
N PHE A 240 28.46 25.86 -33.12
CA PHE A 240 28.21 27.27 -33.41
C PHE A 240 29.51 28.04 -33.70
N CYS A 241 30.51 27.90 -32.83
CA CYS A 241 31.83 28.53 -33.04
C CYS A 241 32.51 28.04 -34.33
N LEU A 242 32.45 26.73 -34.62
CA LEU A 242 33.01 26.16 -35.84
C LEU A 242 32.28 26.64 -37.10
N LEU A 243 30.95 26.73 -37.07
CA LEU A 243 30.14 27.26 -38.16
C LEU A 243 30.46 28.74 -38.41
N TYR A 244 30.46 29.56 -37.36
CA TYR A 244 30.82 30.98 -37.44
C TYR A 244 32.20 31.19 -38.08
N LEU A 245 33.21 30.43 -37.62
CA LEU A 245 34.55 30.48 -38.19
C LEU A 245 34.56 30.02 -39.66
N SER A 246 33.82 28.95 -39.99
CA SER A 246 33.76 28.41 -41.35
C SER A 246 33.08 29.38 -42.31
N MET A 247 31.96 29.99 -41.92
CA MET A 247 31.23 30.97 -42.74
C MET A 247 32.05 32.25 -42.95
N LYS A 248 32.66 32.78 -41.88
CA LYS A 248 33.58 33.95 -41.99
C LYS A 248 34.79 33.64 -42.87
N TRP A 249 35.38 32.47 -42.73
CA TRP A 249 36.52 32.04 -43.55
C TRP A 249 36.14 31.90 -45.03
N GLU A 250 34.97 31.33 -45.30
CA GLU A 250 34.44 31.18 -46.65
C GLU A 250 34.15 32.54 -47.29
N TYR A 251 33.58 33.48 -46.54
CA TYR A 251 33.37 34.87 -46.96
C TYR A 251 34.68 35.61 -47.26
N TYR A 252 35.66 35.55 -46.34
CA TYR A 252 36.97 36.21 -46.52
C TYR A 252 37.70 35.68 -47.75
N ARG A 253 37.72 34.35 -47.93
CA ARG A 253 38.42 33.71 -49.05
C ARG A 253 37.68 33.84 -50.38
N SER A 254 36.35 33.98 -50.36
CA SER A 254 35.54 34.33 -51.54
C SER A 254 35.81 35.77 -51.98
N THR A 255 36.00 36.70 -51.03
CA THR A 255 36.36 38.10 -51.32
C THR A 255 37.79 38.24 -51.85
N SER A 256 38.72 37.37 -51.41
CA SER A 256 40.14 37.40 -51.81
C SER A 256 40.43 36.81 -53.19
N ASN A 257 39.67 35.82 -53.66
CA ASN A 257 39.84 35.24 -55.00
C ASN A 257 38.83 35.86 -55.98
N LYS A 258 39.29 36.52 -57.06
CA LYS A 258 38.46 36.98 -58.19
C LYS A 258 37.90 35.80 -59.04
N SER A 259 37.39 34.76 -58.41
CA SER A 259 36.75 33.63 -59.09
C SER A 259 35.30 34.00 -59.42
N ALA A 260 35.03 34.31 -60.69
CA ALA A 260 33.78 34.90 -61.19
C ALA A 260 32.53 34.00 -61.13
N VAL A 261 32.54 32.88 -60.40
CA VAL A 261 31.45 31.88 -60.47
C VAL A 261 30.51 31.93 -59.25
N TYR A 262 30.96 32.34 -58.05
CA TYR A 262 30.08 32.46 -56.87
C TYR A 262 30.54 33.59 -55.93
N LYS A 263 29.92 34.76 -56.03
CA LYS A 263 30.08 35.85 -55.05
C LYS A 263 29.04 35.68 -53.95
N ILE A 264 29.51 35.57 -52.71
CA ILE A 264 28.65 35.70 -51.53
C ILE A 264 28.34 37.19 -51.39
N ASN A 265 27.08 37.58 -51.62
CA ASN A 265 26.68 38.99 -51.76
C ASN A 265 26.63 39.76 -50.43
N SER A 266 26.58 39.05 -49.29
CA SER A 266 26.44 39.64 -47.96
C SER A 266 27.31 38.93 -46.93
N GLU A 267 27.93 39.71 -46.03
CA GLU A 267 28.67 39.17 -44.90
C GLU A 267 27.73 38.38 -43.98
N PRO A 268 28.07 37.13 -43.59
CA PRO A 268 27.23 36.35 -42.69
C PRO A 268 27.13 37.03 -41.33
N THR A 269 25.90 37.18 -40.84
CA THR A 269 25.64 37.69 -39.51
C THR A 269 25.60 36.55 -38.49
N ILE A 270 25.87 36.87 -37.23
CA ILE A 270 25.81 35.91 -36.10
C ILE A 270 24.39 35.29 -35.99
N VAL A 271 23.36 36.02 -36.42
CA VAL A 271 21.97 35.56 -36.42
C VAL A 271 21.75 34.49 -37.49
N ASP A 272 22.37 34.63 -38.66
CA ASP A 272 22.28 33.63 -39.74
C ASP A 272 22.89 32.30 -39.30
N ASP A 273 24.05 32.34 -38.65
CA ASP A 273 24.72 31.16 -38.07
C ASP A 273 23.84 30.47 -37.02
N LEU A 274 23.18 31.28 -36.17
CA LEU A 274 22.27 30.77 -35.14
C LEU A 274 21.02 30.13 -35.76
N LEU A 275 20.45 30.73 -36.80
CA LEU A 275 19.27 30.18 -37.50
C LEU A 275 19.61 28.87 -38.22
N VAL A 276 20.80 28.75 -38.80
CA VAL A 276 21.28 27.50 -39.41
C VAL A 276 21.44 26.41 -38.35
N LEU A 277 22.07 26.73 -37.21
CA LEU A 277 22.23 25.79 -36.10
C LEU A 277 20.88 25.34 -35.53
N LEU A 278 19.97 26.28 -35.27
CA LEU A 278 18.63 25.99 -34.76
C LEU A 278 17.81 25.19 -35.77
N GLY A 279 17.89 25.53 -37.05
CA GLY A 279 17.24 24.79 -38.13
C GLY A 279 17.71 23.35 -38.18
N ALA A 280 19.03 23.13 -38.26
CA ALA A 280 19.60 21.78 -38.28
C ALA A 280 19.23 20.96 -37.03
N PHE A 281 19.29 21.57 -35.84
CA PHE A 281 18.97 20.89 -34.59
C PHE A 281 17.48 20.57 -34.44
N ALA A 282 16.60 21.47 -34.89
CA ALA A 282 15.15 21.28 -34.91
C ALA A 282 14.67 20.45 -36.13
N GLN A 283 15.59 19.92 -36.93
CA GLN A 283 15.33 19.21 -38.19
C GLN A 283 14.48 20.00 -39.19
N GLN A 284 14.62 21.33 -39.16
CA GLN A 284 14.03 22.25 -40.11
C GLN A 284 15.04 22.63 -41.20
N GLY A 285 14.54 22.92 -42.40
CA GLY A 285 15.38 23.41 -43.49
C GLY A 285 15.94 24.81 -43.20
N TYR A 286 17.12 25.11 -43.73
CA TYR A 286 17.75 26.42 -43.69
C TYR A 286 18.32 26.78 -45.07
N SER A 287 18.50 28.07 -45.34
CA SER A 287 18.88 28.57 -46.67
C SER A 287 20.39 28.62 -46.93
N TYR A 288 21.22 28.26 -45.95
CA TYR A 288 22.68 28.23 -46.08
C TYR A 288 23.17 27.00 -46.83
N GLU A 289 23.87 27.20 -47.94
CA GLU A 289 24.52 26.13 -48.69
C GLU A 289 26.05 26.26 -48.60
N PRO A 290 26.77 25.34 -47.93
CA PRO A 290 28.22 25.39 -47.84
C PRO A 290 28.88 24.99 -49.17
N TYR A 291 29.74 25.84 -49.74
CA TYR A 291 30.44 25.54 -51.00
C TYR A 291 31.77 24.83 -50.78
N ARG A 292 32.51 25.21 -49.72
CA ARG A 292 33.84 24.64 -49.46
C ARG A 292 33.78 23.34 -48.67
N ILE A 293 34.77 22.47 -48.92
CA ILE A 293 34.90 21.15 -48.27
C ILE A 293 34.86 21.25 -46.74
N PRO A 294 35.60 22.16 -46.06
CA PRO A 294 35.54 22.26 -44.59
C PRO A 294 34.14 22.61 -44.07
N SER A 295 33.47 23.60 -44.66
CA SER A 295 32.10 24.00 -44.31
C SER A 295 31.10 22.87 -44.53
N ARG A 296 31.26 22.10 -45.61
CA ARG A 296 30.43 20.90 -45.90
C ARG A 296 30.61 19.81 -44.85
N ILE A 297 31.83 19.54 -44.41
CA ILE A 297 32.11 18.55 -43.36
C ILE A 297 31.47 18.97 -42.03
N VAL A 298 31.65 20.23 -41.61
CA VAL A 298 31.06 20.75 -40.37
C VAL A 298 29.53 20.65 -40.42
N THR A 299 28.93 21.06 -41.53
CA THR A 299 27.47 21.02 -41.74
C THR A 299 26.95 19.58 -41.77
N LEU A 300 27.62 18.68 -42.49
CA LEU A 300 27.26 17.26 -42.53
C LEU A 300 27.32 16.61 -41.14
N MET A 301 28.38 16.88 -40.38
CA MET A 301 28.52 16.37 -39.01
C MET A 301 27.44 16.93 -38.08
N LEU A 302 27.07 18.20 -38.20
CA LEU A 302 25.96 18.79 -37.46
C LEU A 302 24.63 18.08 -37.80
N LEU A 303 24.35 17.84 -39.07
CA LEU A 303 23.12 17.16 -39.51
C LEU A 303 23.07 15.72 -38.98
N VAL A 304 24.15 14.95 -39.09
CA VAL A 304 24.24 13.57 -38.59
C VAL A 304 24.09 13.51 -37.06
N ALA A 305 24.73 14.42 -36.33
CA ALA A 305 24.62 14.50 -34.88
C ALA A 305 23.20 14.89 -34.43
N SER A 306 22.59 15.88 -35.10
CA SER A 306 21.22 16.32 -34.80
C SER A 306 20.20 15.23 -35.10
N LEU A 307 20.35 14.50 -36.22
CA LEU A 307 19.51 13.35 -36.56
C LEU A 307 19.62 12.25 -35.50
N SER A 308 20.84 11.92 -35.07
CA SER A 308 21.08 10.90 -34.03
C SER A 308 20.44 11.29 -32.70
N LEU A 309 20.63 12.54 -32.25
CA LEU A 309 20.04 13.03 -30.99
C LEU A 309 18.50 13.03 -31.06
N TYR A 310 17.93 13.49 -32.17
CA TYR A 310 16.48 13.48 -32.36
C TYR A 310 15.91 12.05 -32.37
N ALA A 311 16.55 11.11 -33.07
CA ALA A 311 16.13 9.71 -33.09
C ALA A 311 16.15 9.09 -31.68
N ALA A 312 17.20 9.35 -30.89
CA ALA A 312 17.27 8.89 -29.50
C ALA A 312 16.21 9.56 -28.61
N TYR A 313 15.99 10.86 -28.76
CA TYR A 313 15.00 11.62 -28.00
C TYR A 313 13.58 11.11 -28.26
N THR A 314 13.21 10.96 -29.54
CA THR A 314 11.88 10.49 -29.96
C THR A 314 11.61 9.05 -29.50
N ALA A 315 12.57 8.14 -29.65
CA ALA A 315 12.43 6.77 -29.18
C ALA A 315 12.17 6.71 -27.66
N ASN A 316 12.91 7.50 -26.88
CA ASN A 316 12.75 7.54 -25.43
C ASN A 316 11.43 8.19 -24.98
N ILE A 317 10.96 9.25 -25.66
CA ILE A 317 9.66 9.86 -25.36
C ILE A 317 8.52 8.87 -25.53
N VAL A 318 8.51 8.13 -26.64
CA VAL A 318 7.42 7.16 -26.92
C VAL A 318 7.33 6.14 -25.79
N ALA A 319 8.47 5.64 -25.30
CA ALA A 319 8.51 4.73 -24.16
C ALA A 319 8.06 5.41 -22.85
N LEU A 320 8.48 6.64 -22.59
CA LEU A 320 8.17 7.36 -21.35
C LEU A 320 6.69 7.77 -21.24
N VAL A 321 6.07 8.16 -22.34
CA VAL A 321 4.64 8.55 -22.37
C VAL A 321 3.74 7.36 -22.03
N GLN A 322 4.15 6.16 -22.45
CA GLN A 322 3.42 4.92 -22.16
C GLN A 322 3.75 4.34 -20.77
N SER A 323 4.77 4.87 -20.10
CA SER A 323 5.19 4.36 -18.80
C SER A 323 4.31 4.90 -17.65
N THR A 324 4.05 4.03 -16.69
CA THR A 324 3.42 4.42 -15.42
C THR A 324 4.48 4.68 -14.36
N THR A 325 4.16 5.50 -13.37
CA THR A 325 5.10 5.80 -12.28
C THR A 325 4.88 4.90 -11.07
N ASP A 326 5.98 4.42 -10.50
CA ASP A 326 6.05 3.73 -9.20
C ASP A 326 6.46 4.70 -8.07
N SER A 327 6.15 5.99 -8.20
CA SER A 327 6.54 7.03 -7.24
C SER A 327 5.77 6.98 -5.91
N ILE A 328 4.55 6.45 -5.91
CA ILE A 328 3.70 6.39 -4.71
C ILE A 328 3.86 5.00 -4.07
N LYS A 329 4.77 4.87 -3.10
CA LYS A 329 5.03 3.60 -2.39
C LYS A 329 4.62 3.63 -0.93
N THR A 330 4.72 4.79 -0.30
CA THR A 330 4.45 4.97 1.12
C THR A 330 3.16 5.75 1.36
N LEU A 331 2.62 5.67 2.59
CA LEU A 331 1.49 6.50 3.00
C LEU A 331 1.80 8.00 2.94
N SER A 332 3.06 8.39 3.13
CA SER A 332 3.49 9.79 3.00
C SER A 332 3.41 10.25 1.54
N ASP A 333 3.85 9.41 0.61
CA ASP A 333 3.75 9.71 -0.83
C ASP A 333 2.27 9.82 -1.23
N LEU A 334 1.42 8.92 -0.70
CA LEU A 334 -0.01 8.92 -0.97
C LEU A 334 -0.68 10.22 -0.47
N LEU A 335 -0.31 10.72 0.71
CA LEU A 335 -0.85 11.95 1.28
C LEU A 335 -0.55 13.18 0.39
N HIS A 336 0.68 13.27 -0.11
CA HIS A 336 1.17 14.36 -0.97
C HIS A 336 0.92 14.13 -2.47
N SER A 337 0.36 12.97 -2.84
CA SER A 337 0.05 12.65 -4.22
C SER A 337 -1.11 13.50 -4.75
N PRO A 338 -1.22 13.67 -6.09
CA PRO A 338 -2.37 14.30 -6.71
C PRO A 338 -3.65 13.44 -6.63
N LEU A 339 -3.57 12.22 -6.08
CA LEU A 339 -4.72 11.32 -5.99
C LEU A 339 -5.77 11.87 -5.00
N THR A 340 -7.02 11.80 -5.43
CA THR A 340 -8.16 12.02 -4.55
C THR A 340 -8.35 10.79 -3.66
N LEU A 341 -8.55 11.00 -2.35
CA LEU A 341 -8.71 9.91 -1.39
C LEU A 341 -10.19 9.73 -1.06
N GLY A 342 -10.62 8.48 -0.94
CA GLY A 342 -11.93 8.13 -0.39
C GLY A 342 -11.91 6.77 0.27
N ALA A 343 -12.92 6.51 1.10
CA ALA A 343 -13.02 5.28 1.87
C ALA A 343 -14.40 4.65 1.70
N GLN A 344 -14.44 3.32 1.68
CA GLN A 344 -15.68 2.57 1.64
C GLN A 344 -16.51 2.85 2.90
N ASN A 345 -17.77 3.24 2.69
CA ASN A 345 -18.74 3.51 3.75
C ASN A 345 -19.22 2.20 4.39
N TYR A 346 -18.41 1.66 5.29
CA TYR A 346 -18.68 0.44 6.03
C TYR A 346 -18.32 0.63 7.50
N VAL A 347 -19.19 0.17 8.41
CA VAL A 347 -19.09 0.43 9.87
C VAL A 347 -17.73 0.03 10.42
N PHE A 348 -17.25 -1.13 9.99
CA PHE A 348 -15.95 -1.67 10.36
C PHE A 348 -14.80 -0.80 9.83
N ASN A 349 -14.82 -0.39 8.55
CA ASN A 349 -13.75 0.43 7.96
C ASN A 349 -13.61 1.77 8.68
N ARG A 350 -14.73 2.42 9.00
CA ARG A 350 -14.73 3.72 9.68
C ARG A 350 -14.04 3.66 11.04
N TYR A 351 -14.40 2.65 11.84
CA TYR A 351 -13.80 2.45 13.17
C TYR A 351 -12.29 2.21 13.09
N TYR A 352 -11.84 1.33 12.20
CA TYR A 352 -10.41 1.01 12.10
C TYR A 352 -9.58 2.12 11.46
N LEU A 353 -10.18 2.91 10.56
CA LEU A 353 -9.54 4.09 9.99
C LEU A 353 -9.30 5.15 11.08
N GLU A 354 -10.33 5.48 11.86
CA GLU A 354 -10.29 6.46 12.94
C GLU A 354 -9.40 6.02 14.13
N ALA A 355 -9.29 4.70 14.38
CA ALA A 355 -8.48 4.16 15.47
C ALA A 355 -6.95 4.22 15.21
N GLN A 356 -6.50 4.50 13.98
CA GLN A 356 -5.06 4.52 13.68
C GLN A 356 -4.35 5.73 14.30
N GLN A 357 -3.14 5.49 14.81
CA GLN A 357 -2.28 6.53 15.38
C GLN A 357 -1.16 6.95 14.42
N GLY A 358 -0.65 8.16 14.63
CA GLY A 358 0.47 8.76 13.88
C GLY A 358 0.05 9.93 12.97
N PRO A 359 0.97 10.89 12.71
CA PRO A 359 0.65 12.15 12.05
C PRO A 359 0.16 11.97 10.61
N VAL A 360 0.82 11.11 9.82
CA VAL A 360 0.45 10.86 8.41
C VAL A 360 -0.92 10.19 8.31
N ARG A 361 -1.22 9.23 9.18
CA ARG A 361 -2.51 8.52 9.15
C ARG A 361 -3.67 9.43 9.55
N LYS A 362 -3.48 10.24 10.60
CA LYS A 362 -4.46 11.25 11.01
C LYS A 362 -4.72 12.25 9.88
N ALA A 363 -3.68 12.78 9.25
CA ALA A 363 -3.83 13.68 8.10
C ALA A 363 -4.59 13.05 6.92
N ILE A 364 -4.39 11.76 6.65
CA ILE A 364 -5.17 11.02 5.64
C ILE A 364 -6.64 10.90 6.06
N VAL A 365 -6.92 10.53 7.31
CA VAL A 365 -8.28 10.44 7.84
C VAL A 365 -8.98 11.79 7.74
N ASP A 366 -8.31 12.87 8.16
CA ASP A 366 -8.82 14.24 8.11
C ASP A 366 -9.12 14.70 6.67
N LYS A 367 -8.28 14.32 5.69
CA LYS A 367 -8.50 14.61 4.26
C LYS A 367 -9.73 13.89 3.71
N ILE A 368 -10.06 12.70 4.21
CA ILE A 368 -11.25 11.93 3.82
C ILE A 368 -12.50 12.47 4.51
N THR A 369 -12.42 12.75 5.81
CA THR A 369 -13.56 13.23 6.62
C THR A 369 -13.95 14.65 6.26
N SER A 370 -12.99 15.56 6.03
CA SER A 370 -13.25 16.96 5.64
C SER A 370 -14.03 17.08 4.32
N LYS A 371 -13.78 16.18 3.36
CA LYS A 371 -14.52 16.11 2.10
C LYS A 371 -15.75 15.21 2.15
N SER A 372 -16.01 14.56 3.30
CA SER A 372 -17.04 13.53 3.46
C SER A 372 -17.02 12.46 2.35
N ASN A 373 -15.82 12.03 1.93
CA ASN A 373 -15.62 11.05 0.85
C ASN A 373 -15.83 9.60 1.33
N TRP A 374 -16.98 9.32 1.94
CA TRP A 374 -17.45 7.99 2.29
C TRP A 374 -18.34 7.46 1.17
N ILE A 375 -17.89 6.42 0.47
CA ILE A 375 -18.44 6.02 -0.83
C ILE A 375 -18.86 4.54 -0.77
N SER A 376 -19.87 4.14 -1.56
CA SER A 376 -20.19 2.71 -1.72
C SER A 376 -19.04 1.95 -2.39
N LEU A 377 -19.09 0.62 -2.32
CA LEU A 377 -18.07 -0.23 -2.94
C LEU A 377 -18.07 -0.06 -4.46
N GLU A 378 -19.26 -0.04 -5.06
CA GLU A 378 -19.49 0.02 -6.49
C GLU A 378 -19.01 1.35 -7.07
N GLU A 379 -19.37 2.46 -6.41
CA GLU A 379 -18.95 3.79 -6.81
C GLU A 379 -17.43 3.97 -6.60
N GLY A 380 -16.88 3.45 -5.49
CA GLY A 380 -15.45 3.47 -5.24
C GLY A 380 -14.64 2.75 -6.34
N ILE A 381 -15.14 1.61 -6.82
CA ILE A 381 -14.52 0.85 -7.91
C ILE A 381 -14.70 1.53 -9.26
N HIS A 382 -15.87 2.13 -9.51
CA HIS A 382 -16.08 2.94 -10.70
C HIS A 382 -15.09 4.11 -10.77
N ARG A 383 -14.92 4.85 -9.67
CA ARG A 383 -13.96 5.98 -9.60
C ARG A 383 -12.51 5.56 -9.68
N LEU A 384 -12.14 4.39 -9.13
CA LEU A 384 -10.82 3.81 -9.32
C LEU A 384 -10.46 3.57 -10.79
N LYS A 385 -11.47 3.36 -11.63
CA LYS A 385 -11.32 3.12 -13.06
C LYS A 385 -11.22 4.42 -13.86
N SER A 386 -12.03 5.43 -13.53
CA SER A 386 -12.17 6.67 -14.32
C SER A 386 -11.25 7.81 -13.88
N GLU A 387 -10.90 7.89 -12.60
CA GLU A 387 -10.26 9.07 -12.00
C GLU A 387 -8.91 8.72 -11.35
N PRO A 388 -8.01 9.71 -11.16
CA PRO A 388 -6.87 9.59 -10.26
C PRO A 388 -7.35 9.55 -8.80
N PHE A 389 -7.85 8.38 -8.40
CA PHE A 389 -8.48 8.12 -7.11
C PHE A 389 -7.80 6.96 -6.39
N ALA A 390 -7.70 7.08 -5.06
CA ALA A 390 -7.25 6.02 -4.17
C ALA A 390 -8.37 5.66 -3.19
N PHE A 391 -8.76 4.40 -3.22
CA PHE A 391 -9.91 3.89 -2.48
C PHE A 391 -9.45 3.02 -1.32
N HIS A 392 -9.87 3.37 -0.11
CA HIS A 392 -9.62 2.59 1.09
C HIS A 392 -10.77 1.61 1.35
N GLY A 393 -10.43 0.34 1.51
CA GLY A 393 -11.40 -0.67 1.92
C GLY A 393 -10.75 -2.03 2.13
N THR A 394 -11.60 -3.05 2.23
CA THR A 394 -11.16 -4.44 2.37
C THR A 394 -10.61 -4.93 1.03
N ARG A 395 -9.33 -5.32 1.02
CA ARG A 395 -8.63 -5.79 -0.19
C ARG A 395 -9.41 -6.85 -0.96
N ASN A 396 -9.88 -7.88 -0.25
CA ASN A 396 -10.61 -8.99 -0.83
C ASN A 396 -11.86 -8.54 -1.59
N VAL A 397 -12.67 -7.70 -0.94
CA VAL A 397 -13.95 -7.24 -1.46
C VAL A 397 -13.74 -6.40 -2.71
N ILE A 398 -12.71 -5.53 -2.68
CA ILE A 398 -12.34 -4.71 -3.83
C ILE A 398 -11.87 -5.59 -4.99
N TYR A 399 -10.93 -6.50 -4.74
CA TYR A 399 -10.41 -7.40 -5.78
C TYR A 399 -11.48 -8.31 -6.37
N ASN A 400 -12.40 -8.83 -5.56
CA ASN A 400 -13.48 -9.66 -6.06
C ASN A 400 -14.34 -8.89 -7.08
N LEU A 401 -14.76 -7.65 -6.76
CA LEU A 401 -15.58 -6.88 -7.69
C LEU A 401 -14.77 -6.39 -8.90
N MET A 402 -13.49 -6.03 -8.73
CA MET A 402 -12.60 -5.70 -9.87
C MET A 402 -12.42 -6.87 -10.84
N GLN A 403 -12.31 -8.12 -10.35
CA GLN A 403 -12.18 -9.29 -11.23
C GLN A 403 -13.37 -9.45 -12.18
N HIS A 404 -14.57 -9.09 -11.73
CA HIS A 404 -15.82 -9.22 -12.50
C HIS A 404 -16.12 -8.00 -13.38
N THR A 405 -15.66 -6.80 -12.99
CA THR A 405 -16.03 -5.54 -13.65
C THR A 405 -14.94 -4.99 -14.57
N TYR A 406 -13.67 -5.30 -14.32
CA TYR A 406 -12.54 -4.73 -15.07
C TYR A 406 -12.17 -5.61 -16.27
N ARG A 407 -11.75 -4.95 -17.35
CA ARG A 407 -11.09 -5.59 -18.49
C ARG A 407 -9.66 -6.00 -18.13
N GLU A 408 -9.06 -6.91 -18.89
CA GLU A 408 -7.69 -7.39 -18.64
C GLU A 408 -6.65 -6.27 -18.61
N GLU A 409 -6.76 -5.29 -19.50
CA GLU A 409 -5.89 -4.10 -19.55
C GLU A 409 -6.06 -3.17 -18.34
N GLU A 410 -7.27 -3.09 -17.79
CA GLU A 410 -7.62 -2.25 -16.65
C GLU A 410 -7.13 -2.85 -15.32
N LYS A 411 -6.90 -4.17 -15.30
CA LYS A 411 -6.32 -4.88 -14.15
C LYS A 411 -4.82 -4.59 -13.97
N CYS A 412 -4.17 -4.08 -15.02
CA CYS A 412 -2.75 -3.76 -15.00
C CYS A 412 -2.49 -2.45 -14.23
N GLY A 413 -1.37 -2.38 -13.50
CA GLY A 413 -0.98 -1.19 -12.75
C GLY A 413 -1.75 -0.96 -11.44
N ILE A 414 -2.56 -1.93 -10.98
CA ILE A 414 -3.18 -1.88 -9.65
C ILE A 414 -2.08 -1.97 -8.58
N THR A 415 -2.03 -0.97 -7.71
CA THR A 415 -1.10 -0.89 -6.58
C THR A 415 -1.90 -0.79 -5.28
N GLU A 416 -1.35 -1.34 -4.21
CA GLU A 416 -1.93 -1.33 -2.89
C GLU A 416 -0.91 -0.76 -1.89
N ILE A 417 -1.39 0.05 -0.94
CA ILE A 417 -0.62 0.53 0.19
C ILE A 417 -1.39 0.17 1.46
N SER A 418 -0.79 -0.65 2.32
CA SER A 418 -1.40 -1.01 3.60
C SER A 418 -1.58 0.25 4.46
N PHE A 419 -2.79 0.46 4.96
CA PHE A 419 -3.07 1.58 5.85
C PHE A 419 -2.88 1.16 7.31
N VAL A 420 -3.41 -0.02 7.65
CA VAL A 420 -3.46 -0.52 9.01
C VAL A 420 -2.18 -1.29 9.34
N ASN A 421 -1.52 -0.89 10.44
CA ASN A 421 -0.29 -1.53 10.92
C ASN A 421 -0.55 -2.77 11.80
N SER A 422 -1.81 -3.16 12.02
CA SER A 422 -2.17 -4.31 12.84
C SER A 422 -2.20 -5.60 12.03
N VAL A 423 -1.92 -6.72 12.71
CA VAL A 423 -2.14 -8.07 12.18
C VAL A 423 -3.60 -8.21 11.77
N ASP A 424 -3.82 -8.96 10.67
CA ASP A 424 -5.12 -9.40 10.19
C ASP A 424 -6.05 -9.89 11.33
N PRO A 425 -7.39 -9.82 11.17
CA PRO A 425 -8.32 -10.19 12.22
C PRO A 425 -8.13 -11.63 12.67
N LEU A 426 -7.91 -11.81 13.97
CA LEU A 426 -7.54 -13.06 14.63
C LEU A 426 -8.72 -13.57 15.48
N LEU A 427 -8.87 -14.88 15.58
CA LEU A 427 -9.79 -15.48 16.55
C LEU A 427 -9.45 -15.01 17.97
N VAL A 428 -10.44 -14.57 18.73
CA VAL A 428 -10.24 -14.03 20.08
C VAL A 428 -10.97 -14.88 21.12
N ILE A 429 -10.39 -14.98 22.30
CA ILE A 429 -11.01 -15.61 23.46
C ILE A 429 -10.84 -14.72 24.70
N PRO A 430 -11.65 -14.90 25.77
CA PRO A 430 -11.45 -14.17 27.01
C PRO A 430 -10.06 -14.42 27.59
N LYS A 431 -9.46 -13.37 28.17
CA LYS A 431 -8.16 -13.51 28.82
C LYS A 431 -8.24 -14.46 30.01
N ARG A 432 -7.22 -15.31 30.15
CA ARG A 432 -7.19 -16.42 31.12
C ARG A 432 -8.36 -17.41 30.96
N SER A 433 -8.77 -17.67 29.71
CA SER A 433 -9.73 -18.73 29.41
C SER A 433 -9.12 -20.11 29.69
N PRO A 434 -9.85 -21.02 30.34
CA PRO A 434 -9.36 -22.37 30.62
C PRO A 434 -9.20 -23.24 29.36
N TYR A 435 -9.75 -22.78 28.23
CA TYR A 435 -9.69 -23.48 26.96
C TYR A 435 -8.56 -22.96 26.05
N LEU A 436 -7.79 -21.96 26.48
CA LEU A 436 -6.78 -21.26 25.66
C LEU A 436 -5.83 -22.23 24.95
N GLU A 437 -5.13 -23.07 25.70
CA GLU A 437 -4.11 -23.98 25.11
C GLU A 437 -4.75 -25.06 24.22
N ILE A 438 -5.97 -25.51 24.55
CA ILE A 438 -6.70 -26.50 23.73
C ILE A 438 -7.09 -25.87 22.39
N ILE A 439 -7.66 -24.67 22.40
CA ILE A 439 -8.08 -23.95 21.19
C ILE A 439 -6.87 -23.52 20.37
N LYS A 440 -5.80 -23.04 21.00
CA LYS A 440 -4.53 -22.67 20.35
C LYS A 440 -3.91 -23.85 19.60
N ASN A 441 -3.84 -25.02 20.24
CA ASN A 441 -3.40 -26.25 19.57
C ASN A 441 -4.34 -26.67 18.44
N GLY A 442 -5.65 -26.50 18.61
CA GLY A 442 -6.64 -26.73 17.57
C GLY A 442 -6.46 -25.82 16.34
N ALA A 443 -6.20 -24.54 16.57
CA ALA A 443 -5.97 -23.54 15.54
C ALA A 443 -4.70 -23.85 14.72
N LEU A 444 -3.61 -24.24 15.39
CA LEU A 444 -2.39 -24.70 14.72
C LEU A 444 -2.67 -25.92 13.84
N LYS A 445 -3.43 -26.91 14.35
CA LYS A 445 -3.81 -28.09 13.58
C LYS A 445 -4.71 -27.75 12.38
N LEU A 446 -5.62 -26.79 12.50
CA LEU A 446 -6.43 -26.32 11.36
C LEU A 446 -5.59 -25.72 10.25
N ARG A 447 -4.51 -25.02 10.61
CA ARG A 447 -3.56 -24.47 9.65
C ARG A 447 -2.70 -25.58 9.03
N GLU A 448 -2.18 -26.50 9.84
CA GLU A 448 -1.38 -27.65 9.37
C GLU A 448 -2.17 -28.55 8.41
N TYR A 449 -3.44 -28.84 8.71
CA TYR A 449 -4.31 -29.65 7.84
C TYR A 449 -4.81 -28.90 6.60
N GLY A 450 -4.52 -27.60 6.49
CA GLY A 450 -4.94 -26.78 5.34
C GLY A 450 -6.41 -26.37 5.33
N LEU A 451 -7.19 -26.66 6.38
CA LEU A 451 -8.61 -26.29 6.48
C LEU A 451 -8.81 -24.76 6.55
N MET A 452 -7.88 -24.08 7.22
CA MET A 452 -7.82 -22.61 7.21
C MET A 452 -7.64 -22.08 5.78
N TYR A 453 -6.64 -22.59 5.04
CA TYR A 453 -6.36 -22.15 3.67
C TYR A 453 -7.49 -22.52 2.69
N ARG A 454 -8.13 -23.67 2.86
CA ARG A 454 -9.31 -24.06 2.05
C ARG A 454 -10.44 -23.03 2.17
N THR A 455 -10.76 -22.62 3.40
CA THR A 455 -11.81 -21.62 3.66
C THR A 455 -11.41 -20.26 3.09
N TYR A 456 -10.14 -19.90 3.28
CA TYR A 456 -9.56 -18.69 2.71
C TYR A 456 -9.67 -18.64 1.19
N TYR A 457 -9.20 -19.66 0.46
CA TYR A 457 -9.25 -19.67 -1.01
C TYR A 457 -10.66 -19.69 -1.61
N ARG A 458 -11.67 -20.12 -0.84
CA ARG A 458 -13.08 -20.11 -1.27
C ARG A 458 -13.78 -18.78 -1.02
N LEU A 459 -13.36 -18.02 -0.02
CA LEU A 459 -13.98 -16.74 0.37
C LEU A 459 -13.18 -15.52 -0.11
N TYR A 460 -11.88 -15.66 -0.32
CA TYR A 460 -10.98 -14.55 -0.58
C TYR A 460 -10.43 -14.60 -2.02
N ALA A 461 -10.79 -13.58 -2.80
CA ALA A 461 -10.26 -13.28 -4.11
C ALA A 461 -8.80 -12.82 -4.00
N ARG A 462 -7.97 -13.37 -4.90
CA ARG A 462 -6.59 -12.94 -5.08
C ARG A 462 -6.54 -11.64 -5.88
N LYS A 463 -5.39 -10.95 -5.82
CA LYS A 463 -5.12 -9.81 -6.70
C LYS A 463 -5.38 -10.23 -8.16
N PRO A 464 -6.18 -9.46 -8.93
CA PRO A 464 -6.38 -9.75 -10.34
C PRO A 464 -5.04 -9.83 -11.07
N ALA A 465 -4.81 -10.93 -11.80
CA ALA A 465 -3.63 -11.07 -12.63
C ALA A 465 -3.80 -10.21 -13.90
N CYS A 466 -2.75 -9.51 -14.30
CA CYS A 466 -2.69 -8.81 -15.58
C CYS A 466 -2.12 -9.81 -16.60
N SER A 467 -2.99 -10.34 -17.47
CA SER A 467 -2.61 -11.34 -18.50
C SER A 467 -2.45 -10.73 -19.90
N GLY A 468 -2.75 -9.45 -20.05
CA GLY A 468 -2.73 -8.75 -21.34
C GLY A 468 -1.36 -8.14 -21.69
N GLN A 469 -1.03 -8.14 -22.98
CA GLN A 469 -0.08 -7.18 -23.54
C GLN A 469 -0.66 -5.77 -23.33
N THR A 470 0.15 -4.83 -22.87
CA THR A 470 -0.28 -3.44 -22.68
C THR A 470 -0.75 -2.86 -24.00
N ASN A 471 -2.06 -2.64 -24.14
CA ASN A 471 -2.63 -1.94 -25.29
C ASN A 471 -2.14 -0.48 -25.34
N PHE A 472 -2.23 0.10 -26.53
CA PHE A 472 -1.89 1.49 -26.83
C PHE A 472 -2.58 2.44 -25.83
N ILE A 473 -1.77 3.19 -25.09
CA ILE A 473 -2.27 4.25 -24.20
C ILE A 473 -2.68 5.42 -25.07
N THR A 474 -3.94 5.84 -24.96
CA THR A 474 -4.43 7.07 -25.60
C THR A 474 -3.83 8.28 -24.89
N ILE A 475 -3.04 9.07 -25.62
CA ILE A 475 -2.39 10.26 -25.10
C ILE A 475 -3.34 11.44 -25.29
N GLY A 476 -3.75 12.08 -24.19
CA GLY A 476 -4.58 13.28 -24.21
C GLY A 476 -3.78 14.58 -24.22
N PHE A 477 -4.49 15.71 -24.13
CA PHE A 477 -3.87 17.04 -24.01
C PHE A 477 -3.20 17.26 -22.66
N THR A 478 -3.68 16.60 -21.61
CA THR A 478 -3.14 16.67 -20.25
C THR A 478 -1.70 16.20 -20.18
N GLU A 479 -1.35 15.16 -20.95
CA GLU A 479 -0.01 14.57 -21.01
C GLU A 479 0.97 15.47 -21.76
N CYS A 480 0.47 16.27 -22.70
CA CYS A 480 1.24 17.24 -23.49
C CYS A 480 1.24 18.65 -22.88
N TYR A 481 0.72 18.82 -21.66
CA TYR A 481 0.53 20.12 -21.01
C TYR A 481 1.79 21.01 -21.02
N PHE A 482 2.95 20.45 -20.65
CA PHE A 482 4.20 21.20 -20.62
C PHE A 482 4.64 21.70 -22.00
N ALA A 483 4.46 20.91 -23.05
CA ALA A 483 4.81 21.30 -24.42
C ALA A 483 3.90 22.42 -24.92
N LEU A 484 2.59 22.32 -24.65
CA LEU A 484 1.62 23.36 -25.02
C LEU A 484 1.88 24.67 -24.29
N LEU A 485 2.24 24.62 -23.00
CA LEU A 485 2.64 25.80 -22.25
C LEU A 485 3.91 26.44 -22.83
N ALA A 486 4.94 25.65 -23.14
CA ALA A 486 6.18 26.16 -23.71
C ALA A 486 5.93 26.87 -25.06
N MET A 487 5.08 26.28 -25.91
CA MET A 487 4.66 26.88 -27.18
C MET A 487 3.89 28.19 -26.97
N GLY A 488 2.96 28.21 -25.99
CA GLY A 488 2.20 29.40 -25.62
C GLY A 488 3.09 30.55 -25.13
N TYR A 489 3.99 30.28 -24.18
CA TYR A 489 4.94 31.27 -23.68
C TYR A 489 5.90 31.75 -24.78
N GLY A 490 6.40 30.86 -25.63
CA GLY A 490 7.27 31.24 -26.75
C GLY A 490 6.59 32.19 -27.74
N THR A 491 5.33 31.92 -28.08
CA THR A 491 4.53 32.78 -28.95
C THR A 491 4.31 34.16 -28.33
N LEU A 492 3.97 34.22 -27.04
CA LEU A 492 3.78 35.48 -26.32
C LEU A 492 5.07 36.31 -26.27
N ILE A 493 6.22 35.67 -26.01
CA ILE A 493 7.52 36.34 -25.99
C ILE A 493 7.85 36.90 -27.39
N SER A 494 7.60 36.13 -28.46
CA SER A 494 7.84 36.59 -29.83
C SER A 494 6.99 37.82 -30.18
N VAL A 495 5.70 37.81 -29.86
CA VAL A 495 4.81 38.96 -30.05
C VAL A 495 5.29 40.17 -29.24
N PHE A 496 5.72 39.95 -28.00
CA PHE A 496 6.23 41.02 -27.15
C PHE A 496 7.50 41.67 -27.72
N VAL A 497 8.46 40.86 -28.19
CA VAL A 497 9.68 41.36 -28.86
C VAL A 497 9.33 42.13 -30.12
N PHE A 498 8.41 41.62 -30.95
CA PHE A 498 7.95 42.30 -32.15
C PHE A 498 7.32 43.68 -31.85
N VAL A 499 6.50 43.78 -30.81
CA VAL A 499 5.94 45.06 -30.37
C VAL A 499 7.04 46.03 -29.91
N LEU A 500 8.04 45.55 -29.15
CA LEU A 500 9.17 46.38 -28.75
C LEU A 500 9.98 46.88 -29.95
N GLU A 501 10.21 46.04 -30.96
CA GLU A 501 10.87 46.43 -32.20
C GLU A 501 10.09 47.50 -32.96
N LEU A 502 8.77 47.37 -33.07
CA LEU A 502 7.92 48.40 -33.68
C LEU A 502 7.98 49.73 -32.93
N LEU A 503 7.94 49.69 -31.60
CA LEU A 503 8.07 50.89 -30.77
C LEU A 503 9.45 51.54 -30.92
N TRP A 504 10.51 50.73 -30.97
CA TRP A 504 11.87 51.18 -31.19
C TRP A 504 12.04 51.82 -32.57
N TYR A 505 11.52 51.17 -33.62
CA TYR A 505 11.53 51.68 -34.99
C TYR A 505 10.79 53.02 -35.09
N LYS A 506 9.60 53.13 -34.49
CA LYS A 506 8.84 54.39 -34.46
C LYS A 506 9.61 55.50 -33.73
N LYS A 507 10.29 55.19 -32.62
CA LYS A 507 11.13 56.15 -31.88
C LYS A 507 12.34 56.60 -32.69
N GLN A 508 13.00 55.71 -33.44
CA GLN A 508 14.11 56.06 -34.32
C GLN A 508 13.64 56.88 -35.55
N SER A 509 12.50 56.54 -36.14
CA SER A 509 11.91 57.28 -37.26
C SER A 509 11.54 58.71 -36.86
N MET A 510 11.00 58.93 -35.66
CA MET A 510 10.76 60.28 -35.14
C MET A 510 12.07 61.06 -34.95
N LYS A 511 13.14 60.44 -34.44
CA LYS A 511 14.46 61.08 -34.31
C LYS A 511 15.15 61.40 -35.65
N MET A 512 14.88 60.64 -36.71
CA MET A 512 15.42 60.94 -38.05
C MET A 512 14.70 62.11 -38.73
N LYS A 513 13.42 62.35 -38.41
CA LYS A 513 12.63 63.46 -38.96
C LYS A 513 13.02 64.84 -38.40
N GLU A 514 13.81 64.88 -37.32
CA GLU A 514 14.28 66.10 -36.64
C GLU A 514 15.70 66.56 -37.07
N ARG A 515 16.37 65.89 -38.01
CA ARG A 515 17.66 66.39 -38.56
C ARG A 515 17.41 67.33 -39.75
N PRO A 516 17.82 68.61 -39.71
CA PRO A 516 17.62 69.54 -40.82
C PRO A 516 18.57 69.22 -41.99
N ILE A 517 18.05 69.37 -43.21
CA ILE A 517 18.77 69.32 -44.49
C ILE A 517 19.75 70.51 -44.53
N PRO A 518 21.04 70.35 -44.90
CA PRO A 518 21.90 71.50 -45.12
C PRO A 518 21.46 72.22 -46.40
N VAL A 519 20.96 73.44 -46.23
CA VAL A 519 20.66 74.38 -47.32
C VAL A 519 21.98 74.87 -47.89
N ALA A 520 22.12 74.77 -49.21
CA ALA A 520 23.20 75.42 -49.96
C ALA A 520 23.04 76.95 -49.86
N GLU A 521 24.10 77.64 -49.44
CA GLU A 521 24.20 79.09 -49.48
C GLU A 521 24.91 79.51 -50.78
N GLU A 522 24.16 80.23 -51.63
CA GLU A 522 24.59 80.82 -52.89
C GLU A 522 24.54 82.35 -52.73
N SER A 523 25.71 82.98 -52.55
CA SER A 523 26.03 84.41 -52.79
C SER A 523 27.47 84.64 -52.27
N ASP A 524 28.47 85.09 -53.01
CA ASP A 524 28.47 86.32 -53.79
C ASP A 524 29.41 86.27 -55.00
N LEU A 525 28.89 86.84 -56.09
CA LEU A 525 29.57 87.16 -57.33
C LEU A 525 30.22 88.54 -57.18
N SER A 526 31.55 88.62 -57.03
CA SER A 526 32.28 89.87 -57.26
C SER A 526 33.42 89.66 -58.25
N ILE A 527 33.13 90.15 -59.45
CA ILE A 527 33.99 90.45 -60.60
C ILE A 527 35.39 90.95 -60.19
N VAL A 528 36.43 90.27 -60.67
CA VAL A 528 37.71 90.92 -61.00
C VAL A 528 38.04 90.56 -62.45
N LYS A 529 38.25 91.63 -63.22
CA LYS A 529 38.48 91.66 -64.67
C LYS A 529 39.99 91.87 -64.90
N TYR A 530 40.50 91.27 -65.98
CA TYR A 530 41.73 91.64 -66.73
C TYR A 530 43.09 91.28 -66.07
N ILE A 531 44.14 90.80 -66.75
CA ILE A 531 44.61 90.84 -68.16
C ILE A 531 45.63 89.69 -68.39
N ASP A 532 45.71 89.25 -69.66
CA ASP A 532 46.71 88.43 -70.39
C ASP A 532 46.87 86.92 -70.11
#